data_AF-A0A6U6NWU9-F1
#
_entry.id   AF-A0A6U6NWU9-F1
#
_cell.length_a   1.000
_cell.length_b   1.000
_cell.length_c   1.000
_cell.angle_alpha   90.00
_cell.angle_beta   90.00
_cell.angle_gamma   90.00
#
_symmetry.space_group_name_H-M   'P 1'
#
loop_
_entity.id
_entity.type
_entity.pdbx_description
1 polymer ?
#
loop_
_entity_poly.entity_id
_entity_poly.type
_entity_poly.pdbx_seq_one_letter_code
_entity_poly.pdbx_strand_id
1 'polypeptide(L)'
;MAADEDAKLPHQPQPQNEEEEQVTLPALHEKCKRLKLSTDRIKDAIQKRATSQLDELEERTENQKEFILEASSTIAGWITAATVVTYIAMGTGSLFEGSGSEEHVGAGHGGDQMDHDAGGEDFRAKFVANCIYVSLLFVFVPVCGWFLRKPWGSRGLVRNTVTLIRFLLPKLFEWGGEGLFDNLTRGFRLDSLHKLAVAVSLTAVVFLLTVAPWYLKSKRAVITGDGDTILARMALVPGYFCLSAGMTWNAVIRDHVENLETASTTPLLRFMIECAAFLIITGVSLLIAWKLRTRAEELEASLTSDTPEVFSFNTVVLAGSMVLLNSVYFINAFAQLDMLYAFFYGYMLGCRNAEACSYQSHFAFALVFTYFACRAGFFLMRDKPDSSFTRAWYALTLEGLRLDVGLVWMHFLESAVESEVELEQDTVHLAEPVVYTIITVFLIVVVVVVNHRLHQVVDHSLADYATAVGARWSATEEKTCVLSVENDVPVEKDVPA
;
A
#
# COMPACT_ATOMS: atom_id res chain seq x y z
N MET A 1 66.33 -36.58 16.56
CA MET A 1 67.36 -35.86 15.77
C MET A 1 67.04 -34.38 15.88
N ALA A 2 68.00 -33.62 16.46
CA ALA A 2 68.09 -32.15 16.62
C ALA A 2 66.88 -31.48 17.31
N ALA A 3 66.91 -30.92 18.54
CA ALA A 3 67.91 -30.17 19.31
C ALA A 3 68.39 -28.86 18.64
N ASP A 4 67.79 -27.74 19.06
CA ASP A 4 68.36 -26.40 19.34
C ASP A 4 67.18 -25.48 19.75
N GLU A 5 67.02 -25.12 21.03
CA GLU A 5 67.67 -24.00 21.74
C GLU A 5 67.46 -22.64 21.06
N ASP A 6 66.48 -21.87 21.57
CA ASP A 6 66.69 -20.48 21.99
C ASP A 6 65.41 -19.89 22.60
N ALA A 7 65.32 -19.96 23.93
CA ALA A 7 64.33 -19.28 24.73
C ALA A 7 64.69 -17.79 24.84
N LYS A 8 64.00 -16.93 24.07
CA LYS A 8 64.01 -15.47 24.29
C LYS A 8 63.25 -15.14 25.58
N LEU A 9 64.01 -14.75 26.61
CA LEU A 9 63.51 -14.12 27.83
C LEU A 9 62.66 -12.87 27.49
N PRO A 10 61.54 -12.63 28.19
CA PRO A 10 60.81 -11.37 28.08
C PRO A 10 61.65 -10.25 28.72
N HIS A 11 61.87 -9.17 27.97
CA HIS A 11 62.44 -7.94 28.50
C HIS A 11 61.63 -7.46 29.70
N GLN A 12 62.27 -7.40 30.88
CA GLN A 12 61.77 -6.64 32.01
C GLN A 12 61.60 -5.17 31.57
N PRO A 13 60.43 -4.55 31.80
CA PRO A 13 60.32 -3.11 31.65
C PRO A 13 61.27 -2.45 32.67
N GLN A 14 62.18 -1.63 32.18
CA GLN A 14 63.00 -0.77 33.04
C GLN A 14 62.08 0.12 33.88
N PRO A 15 62.41 0.36 35.16
CA PRO A 15 61.73 1.39 35.95
C PRO A 15 62.05 2.73 35.27
N GLN A 16 61.08 3.26 34.53
CA GLN A 16 61.14 4.66 34.12
C GLN A 16 61.08 5.47 35.41
N ASN A 17 62.13 6.27 35.63
CA ASN A 17 62.13 7.29 36.68
C ASN A 17 60.87 8.13 36.49
N GLU A 18 59.93 8.02 37.41
CA GLU A 18 58.83 8.97 37.56
C GLU A 18 59.46 10.31 37.97
N GLU A 19 59.84 11.10 36.97
CA GLU A 19 60.01 12.53 37.20
C GLU A 19 58.65 13.04 37.68
N GLU A 20 58.58 13.46 38.95
CA GLU A 20 57.49 14.27 39.49
C GLU A 20 57.41 15.55 38.65
N GLU A 21 56.70 15.47 37.54
CA GLU A 21 56.34 16.61 36.73
C GLU A 21 55.50 17.52 37.62
N GLN A 22 56.09 18.61 38.12
CA GLN A 22 55.36 19.66 38.83
C GLN A 22 54.31 20.22 37.87
N VAL A 23 53.11 19.63 37.90
CA VAL A 23 51.98 20.05 37.10
C VAL A 23 51.60 21.45 37.57
N THR A 24 52.04 22.45 36.83
CA THR A 24 51.67 23.84 37.08
C THR A 24 50.15 24.00 36.87
N LEU A 25 49.50 24.78 37.73
CA LEU A 25 48.06 25.07 37.67
C LEU A 25 47.53 25.41 36.25
N PRO A 26 48.27 26.13 35.38
CA PRO A 26 47.84 26.40 34.01
C PRO A 26 47.74 25.14 33.13
N ALA A 27 48.64 24.16 33.30
CA ALA A 27 48.63 22.91 32.53
C ALA A 27 47.42 22.03 32.91
N LEU A 28 47.05 22.04 34.20
CA LEU A 28 45.84 21.41 34.72
C LEU A 28 44.58 22.04 34.12
N HIS A 29 44.51 23.38 34.08
CA HIS A 29 43.39 24.11 33.50
C HIS A 29 43.21 23.81 31.99
N GLU A 30 44.30 23.74 31.24
CA GLU A 30 44.26 23.40 29.81
C GLU A 30 43.85 21.95 29.55
N LYS A 31 44.25 21.02 30.43
CA LYS A 31 43.81 19.61 30.38
C LYS A 31 42.32 19.48 30.67
N CYS A 32 41.79 20.17 31.69
CA CYS A 32 40.35 20.23 31.97
C CYS A 32 39.56 20.83 30.80
N LYS A 33 40.06 21.90 30.18
CA LYS A 33 39.41 22.51 29.00
C LYS A 33 39.34 21.54 27.81
N ARG A 34 40.41 20.78 27.55
CA ARG A 34 40.44 19.75 26.50
C ARG A 34 39.49 18.58 26.80
N LEU A 35 39.43 18.13 28.05
CA LEU A 35 38.51 17.07 28.48
C LEU A 35 37.05 17.50 28.34
N LYS A 36 36.71 18.74 28.73
CA LYS A 36 35.38 19.30 28.55
C LYS A 36 34.97 19.35 27.08
N LEU A 37 35.85 19.86 26.22
CA LEU A 37 35.59 19.98 24.78
C LEU A 37 35.48 18.61 24.08
N SER A 38 36.24 17.60 24.55
CA SER A 38 36.09 16.21 24.09
C SER A 38 34.77 15.60 24.54
N THR A 39 34.35 15.85 25.78
CA THR A 39 33.09 15.37 26.35
C THR A 39 31.90 15.97 25.61
N ASP A 40 31.94 17.28 25.33
CA ASP A 40 30.91 17.98 24.55
C ASP A 40 30.78 17.41 23.12
N ARG A 41 31.91 17.11 22.45
CA ARG A 41 31.89 16.48 21.12
C ARG A 41 31.31 15.07 21.14
N ILE A 42 31.63 14.27 22.15
CA ILE A 42 31.07 12.93 22.33
C ILE A 42 29.57 13.03 22.61
N LYS A 43 29.15 13.98 23.45
CA LYS A 43 27.75 14.29 23.75
C LYS A 43 26.98 14.63 22.49
N ASP A 44 27.49 15.56 21.68
CA ASP A 44 26.88 15.94 20.40
C ASP A 44 26.79 14.77 19.42
N ALA A 45 27.83 13.94 19.32
CA ALA A 45 27.83 12.78 18.44
C ALA A 45 26.82 11.71 18.87
N ILE A 46 26.69 11.45 20.18
CA ILE A 46 25.70 10.53 20.74
C ILE A 46 24.28 11.10 20.54
N GLN A 47 24.06 12.39 20.79
CA GLN A 47 22.77 13.04 20.57
C GLN A 47 22.35 12.93 19.11
N LYS A 48 23.24 13.28 18.19
CA LYS A 48 22.98 13.20 16.74
C LYS A 48 22.66 11.77 16.30
N ARG A 49 23.33 10.77 16.89
CA ARG A 49 23.05 9.35 16.61
C ARG A 49 21.70 8.92 17.19
N ALA A 50 21.38 9.34 18.41
CA ALA A 50 20.11 9.00 19.06
C ALA A 50 18.92 9.64 18.35
N THR A 51 19.01 10.92 17.96
CA THR A 51 17.98 11.59 17.16
C THR A 51 17.84 10.92 15.80
N SER A 52 18.95 10.63 15.11
CA SER A 52 18.89 9.94 13.81
C SER A 52 18.25 8.55 13.91
N GLN A 53 18.47 7.81 15.01
CA GLN A 53 17.82 6.52 15.23
C GLN A 53 16.35 6.65 15.58
N LEU A 54 15.98 7.71 16.30
CA LEU A 54 14.58 8.02 16.61
C LEU A 54 13.82 8.39 15.34
N ASP A 55 14.38 9.29 14.52
CA ASP A 55 13.81 9.72 13.24
C ASP A 55 13.62 8.52 12.30
N GLU A 56 14.61 7.62 12.22
CA GLU A 56 14.52 6.40 11.41
C GLU A 56 13.47 5.40 11.95
N LEU A 57 13.31 5.30 13.27
CA LEU A 57 12.28 4.46 13.88
C LEU A 57 10.88 5.05 13.64
N GLU A 58 10.73 6.37 13.76
CA GLU A 58 9.48 7.09 13.50
C GLU A 58 9.06 6.93 12.03
N GLU A 59 9.99 7.16 11.08
CA GLU A 59 9.76 6.97 9.64
C GLU A 59 9.30 5.53 9.33
N ARG A 60 10.02 4.53 9.86
CA ARG A 60 9.65 3.12 9.66
C ARG A 60 8.26 2.80 10.20
N THR A 61 7.90 3.41 11.32
CA THR A 61 6.62 3.12 11.97
C THR A 61 5.46 3.81 11.26
N GLU A 62 5.66 5.03 10.76
CA GLU A 62 4.67 5.70 9.92
C GLU A 62 4.44 4.95 8.59
N ASN A 63 5.50 4.49 7.93
CA ASN A 63 5.38 3.68 6.70
C ASN A 63 4.58 2.37 6.95
N GLN A 64 4.74 1.75 8.12
CA GLN A 64 3.96 0.56 8.49
C GLN A 64 2.49 0.88 8.74
N LYS A 65 2.20 1.98 9.44
CA LYS A 65 0.82 2.45 9.65
C LYS A 65 0.14 2.72 8.31
N GLU A 66 0.84 3.40 7.41
CA GLU A 66 0.35 3.71 6.07
C GLU A 66 0.03 2.42 5.29
N PHE A 67 0.96 1.46 5.23
CA PHE A 67 0.73 0.18 4.56
C PHE A 67 -0.51 -0.55 5.07
N ILE A 68 -0.67 -0.68 6.40
CA ILE A 68 -1.82 -1.37 7.00
C ILE A 68 -3.12 -0.61 6.73
N LEU A 69 -3.10 0.70 6.90
CA LEU A 69 -4.26 1.55 6.70
C LEU A 69 -4.74 1.51 5.26
N GLU A 70 -3.80 1.51 4.35
CA GLU A 70 -4.05 1.44 2.93
C GLU A 70 -4.58 0.08 2.49
N ALA A 71 -3.96 -1.04 2.92
CA ALA A 71 -4.49 -2.38 2.66
C ALA A 71 -5.92 -2.53 3.21
N SER A 72 -6.16 -2.04 4.43
CA SER A 72 -7.49 -2.08 5.05
C SER A 72 -8.51 -1.20 4.31
N SER A 73 -8.08 -0.04 3.80
CA SER A 73 -8.94 0.84 2.99
C SER A 73 -9.30 0.23 1.65
N THR A 74 -8.42 -0.59 1.07
CA THR A 74 -8.68 -1.33 -0.16
C THR A 74 -9.81 -2.35 0.07
N ILE A 75 -9.72 -3.14 1.14
CA ILE A 75 -10.76 -4.14 1.53
C ILE A 75 -12.10 -3.45 1.79
N ALA A 76 -12.09 -2.43 2.65
CA ALA A 76 -13.30 -1.69 2.98
C ALA A 76 -13.91 -0.99 1.75
N GLY A 77 -13.06 -0.51 0.84
CA GLY A 77 -13.48 0.18 -0.37
C GLY A 77 -14.19 -0.76 -1.32
N TRP A 78 -13.58 -1.93 -1.54
CA TRP A 78 -14.16 -2.96 -2.39
C TRP A 78 -15.50 -3.42 -1.84
N ILE A 79 -15.59 -3.80 -0.56
CA ILE A 79 -16.84 -4.36 -0.04
C ILE A 79 -17.97 -3.32 0.00
N THR A 80 -17.62 -2.05 0.26
CA THR A 80 -18.60 -0.96 0.17
C THR A 80 -19.08 -0.78 -1.26
N ALA A 81 -18.19 -0.86 -2.25
CA ALA A 81 -18.54 -0.80 -3.66
C ALA A 81 -19.46 -1.96 -4.07
N ALA A 82 -19.07 -3.20 -3.75
CA ALA A 82 -19.88 -4.40 -4.01
C ALA A 82 -21.27 -4.26 -3.38
N THR A 83 -21.35 -3.91 -2.10
CA THR A 83 -22.62 -3.70 -1.39
C THR A 83 -23.53 -2.70 -2.12
N VAL A 84 -23.00 -1.52 -2.46
CA VAL A 84 -23.80 -0.47 -3.10
C VAL A 84 -24.22 -0.88 -4.51
N VAL A 85 -23.33 -1.50 -5.28
CA VAL A 85 -23.64 -2.00 -6.62
C VAL A 85 -24.74 -3.05 -6.57
N THR A 86 -24.69 -4.01 -5.63
CA THR A 86 -25.74 -5.02 -5.45
C THR A 86 -27.08 -4.39 -5.09
N TYR A 87 -27.11 -3.39 -4.19
CA TYR A 87 -28.35 -2.66 -3.88
C TYR A 87 -28.91 -1.90 -5.10
N ILE A 88 -28.05 -1.25 -5.89
CA ILE A 88 -28.48 -0.55 -7.10
C ILE A 88 -28.99 -1.57 -8.13
N ALA A 89 -28.27 -2.67 -8.33
CA ALA A 89 -28.63 -3.73 -9.26
C ALA A 89 -30.01 -4.32 -8.94
N MET A 90 -30.27 -4.64 -7.67
CA MET A 90 -31.59 -5.09 -7.22
C MET A 90 -32.69 -4.05 -7.46
N GLY A 91 -32.42 -2.77 -7.13
CA GLY A 91 -33.35 -1.69 -7.42
C GLY A 91 -33.65 -1.55 -8.91
N THR A 92 -32.64 -1.67 -9.76
CA THR A 92 -32.80 -1.57 -11.23
C THR A 92 -33.42 -2.81 -11.85
N GLY A 93 -33.14 -4.01 -11.35
CA GLY A 93 -33.72 -5.26 -11.82
C GLY A 93 -35.25 -5.24 -11.71
N SER A 94 -35.77 -4.74 -10.58
CA SER A 94 -37.21 -4.54 -10.39
C SER A 94 -37.86 -3.57 -11.39
N LEU A 95 -37.09 -2.63 -11.96
CA LEU A 95 -37.57 -1.71 -13.00
C LEU A 95 -37.62 -2.37 -14.37
N PHE A 96 -36.77 -3.36 -14.65
CA PHE A 96 -36.74 -4.08 -15.93
C PHE A 96 -37.77 -5.20 -15.98
N GLU A 97 -37.97 -5.93 -14.88
CA GLU A 97 -39.02 -6.96 -14.76
C GLU A 97 -40.42 -6.38 -14.96
N GLY A 98 -40.65 -5.14 -14.52
CA GLY A 98 -41.93 -4.43 -14.71
C GLY A 98 -42.23 -3.99 -16.15
N SER A 99 -41.26 -4.03 -17.08
CA SER A 99 -41.47 -3.63 -18.47
C SER A 99 -41.66 -4.79 -19.46
N GLY A 100 -41.47 -6.04 -19.01
CA GLY A 100 -41.50 -7.24 -19.86
C GLY A 100 -42.76 -8.11 -19.74
N SER A 101 -43.65 -7.84 -18.78
CA SER A 101 -44.74 -8.80 -18.45
C SER A 101 -46.11 -8.52 -19.10
N GLU A 102 -46.22 -7.60 -20.06
CA GLU A 102 -47.49 -7.30 -20.75
C GLU A 102 -47.37 -7.39 -22.28
N GLU A 103 -46.89 -8.50 -22.83
CA GLU A 103 -47.28 -8.98 -24.17
C GLU A 103 -46.53 -10.28 -24.48
N HIS A 104 -47.10 -11.44 -24.17
CA HIS A 104 -46.98 -12.69 -24.95
C HIS A 104 -47.88 -13.78 -24.35
N VAL A 105 -49.18 -13.49 -24.27
CA VAL A 105 -50.21 -14.54 -24.29
C VAL A 105 -50.54 -14.80 -25.76
N GLY A 106 -49.81 -15.73 -26.38
CA GLY A 106 -49.94 -15.98 -27.81
C GLY A 106 -49.17 -17.19 -28.33
N ALA A 107 -49.49 -18.38 -27.80
CA ALA A 107 -49.46 -19.69 -28.47
C ALA A 107 -48.24 -20.09 -29.35
N GLY A 108 -47.58 -21.17 -28.93
CA GLY A 108 -47.24 -22.26 -29.87
C GLY A 108 -45.80 -22.76 -29.89
N HIS A 109 -45.59 -23.92 -29.27
CA HIS A 109 -44.66 -24.99 -29.64
C HIS A 109 -43.24 -24.63 -30.13
N GLY A 110 -42.25 -24.95 -29.29
CA GLY A 110 -40.84 -25.11 -29.68
C GLY A 110 -39.92 -25.12 -28.46
N GLY A 111 -39.77 -26.29 -27.82
CA GLY A 111 -38.76 -26.49 -26.78
C GLY A 111 -37.34 -26.49 -27.35
N ASP A 112 -36.37 -26.16 -26.49
CA ASP A 112 -34.91 -26.17 -26.66
C ASP A 112 -34.19 -24.83 -26.89
N GLN A 113 -34.75 -23.70 -26.47
CA GLN A 113 -34.04 -22.40 -26.60
C GLN A 113 -34.35 -21.42 -25.46
N MET A 114 -34.15 -21.82 -24.19
CA MET A 114 -34.46 -20.96 -23.02
C MET A 114 -33.30 -20.67 -22.04
N ASP A 115 -32.11 -21.24 -22.21
CA ASP A 115 -30.98 -20.96 -21.30
C ASP A 115 -30.08 -19.80 -21.75
N HIS A 116 -30.37 -19.16 -22.90
CA HIS A 116 -29.53 -18.08 -23.44
C HIS A 116 -29.94 -16.66 -23.04
N ASP A 117 -31.14 -16.44 -22.51
CA ASP A 117 -31.62 -15.09 -22.19
C ASP A 117 -31.41 -14.67 -20.72
N ALA A 118 -31.39 -15.61 -19.76
CA ALA A 118 -31.23 -15.30 -18.34
C ALA A 118 -29.88 -14.63 -18.01
N GLY A 119 -28.80 -15.00 -18.70
CA GLY A 119 -27.49 -14.37 -18.53
C GLY A 119 -27.39 -12.95 -19.11
N GLY A 120 -28.28 -12.60 -20.05
CA GLY A 120 -28.28 -11.28 -20.70
C GLY A 120 -28.94 -10.20 -19.84
N GLU A 121 -29.98 -10.55 -19.09
CA GLU A 121 -30.70 -9.60 -18.23
C GLU A 121 -29.90 -9.25 -16.97
N ASP A 122 -29.30 -10.23 -16.29
CA ASP A 122 -28.41 -10.00 -15.14
C ASP A 122 -27.19 -9.14 -15.53
N PHE A 123 -26.62 -9.39 -16.70
CA PHE A 123 -25.53 -8.56 -17.24
C PHE A 123 -25.96 -7.09 -17.42
N ARG A 124 -27.11 -6.84 -18.05
CA ARG A 124 -27.60 -5.47 -18.28
C ARG A 124 -27.88 -4.75 -16.97
N ALA A 125 -28.50 -5.42 -16.01
CA ALA A 125 -28.78 -4.87 -14.69
C ALA A 125 -27.48 -4.48 -13.97
N LYS A 126 -26.47 -5.37 -13.93
CA LYS A 126 -25.16 -5.10 -13.34
C LYS A 126 -24.40 -3.98 -14.05
N PHE A 127 -24.45 -3.92 -15.38
CA PHE A 127 -23.81 -2.83 -16.14
C PHE A 127 -24.46 -1.47 -15.86
N VAL A 128 -25.80 -1.40 -15.87
CA VAL A 128 -26.53 -0.17 -15.54
C VAL A 128 -26.27 0.23 -14.08
N ALA A 129 -26.25 -0.72 -13.16
CA ALA A 129 -25.93 -0.48 -11.75
C ALA A 129 -24.53 0.11 -11.58
N ASN A 130 -23.52 -0.43 -12.26
CA ASN A 130 -22.16 0.11 -12.25
C ASN A 130 -22.09 1.53 -12.87
N CYS A 131 -22.83 1.79 -13.95
CA CYS A 131 -22.93 3.14 -14.51
C CYS A 131 -23.51 4.14 -13.51
N ILE A 132 -24.59 3.77 -12.81
CA ILE A 132 -25.24 4.60 -11.79
C ILE A 132 -24.29 4.80 -10.61
N TYR A 133 -23.64 3.72 -10.12
CA TYR A 133 -22.69 3.76 -9.03
C TYR A 133 -21.54 4.72 -9.31
N VAL A 134 -20.85 4.58 -10.44
CA VAL A 134 -19.75 5.47 -10.84
C VAL A 134 -20.23 6.92 -10.99
N SER A 135 -21.43 7.14 -11.52
CA SER A 135 -22.03 8.47 -11.63
C SER A 135 -22.31 9.11 -10.26
N LEU A 136 -22.81 8.33 -9.30
CA LEU A 136 -23.03 8.77 -7.93
C LEU A 136 -21.71 9.11 -7.24
N LEU A 137 -20.67 8.28 -7.42
CA LEU A 137 -19.34 8.54 -6.88
C LEU A 137 -18.72 9.82 -7.45
N PHE A 138 -18.98 10.14 -8.72
CA PHE A 138 -18.54 11.38 -9.37
C PHE A 138 -18.89 12.64 -8.56
N VAL A 139 -20.03 12.61 -7.87
CA VAL A 139 -20.49 13.70 -7.00
C VAL A 139 -20.12 13.44 -5.54
N PHE A 140 -20.38 12.23 -5.05
CA PHE A 140 -20.24 11.88 -3.64
C PHE A 140 -18.81 12.03 -3.14
N VAL A 141 -17.83 11.47 -3.86
CA VAL A 141 -16.44 11.43 -3.39
C VAL A 141 -15.82 12.82 -3.28
N PRO A 142 -15.92 13.72 -4.28
CA PRO A 142 -15.43 15.09 -4.13
C PRO A 142 -16.09 15.87 -2.99
N VAL A 143 -17.40 15.69 -2.80
CA VAL A 143 -18.18 16.36 -1.74
C VAL A 143 -17.76 15.86 -0.37
N CYS A 144 -17.75 14.54 -0.15
CA CYS A 144 -17.31 13.93 1.10
C CYS A 144 -15.84 14.25 1.40
N GLY A 145 -14.96 14.15 0.40
CA GLY A 145 -13.55 14.51 0.54
C GLY A 145 -13.36 15.96 0.97
N TRP A 146 -14.18 16.88 0.45
CA TRP A 146 -14.16 18.29 0.85
C TRP A 146 -14.66 18.50 2.29
N PHE A 147 -15.76 17.87 2.69
CA PHE A 147 -16.27 17.96 4.07
C PHE A 147 -15.27 17.38 5.08
N LEU A 148 -14.61 16.30 4.68
CA LEU A 148 -13.61 15.61 5.49
C LEU A 148 -12.23 16.28 5.41
N ARG A 149 -12.01 17.38 4.67
CA ARG A 149 -10.66 17.96 4.48
C ARG A 149 -10.00 18.45 5.77
N LYS A 150 -10.80 18.99 6.70
CA LYS A 150 -10.29 19.44 7.99
C LYS A 150 -10.23 18.25 8.95
N PRO A 151 -9.16 18.09 9.74
CA PRO A 151 -9.15 17.07 10.79
C PRO A 151 -10.26 17.40 11.79
N TRP A 152 -11.27 16.54 11.88
CA TRP A 152 -12.30 16.64 12.92
C TRP A 152 -11.73 16.04 14.20
N GLY A 153 -11.52 16.89 15.21
CA GLY A 153 -10.98 16.49 16.50
C GLY A 153 -9.45 16.34 16.49
N SER A 154 -8.80 16.74 17.59
CA SER A 154 -7.35 16.74 17.70
C SER A 154 -6.76 15.37 18.08
N ARG A 155 -7.55 14.44 18.65
CA ARG A 155 -7.09 13.14 19.15
C ARG A 155 -8.17 12.06 19.12
N GLY A 156 -7.75 10.79 18.99
CA GLY A 156 -8.59 9.60 19.27
C GLY A 156 -9.14 8.87 18.04
N LEU A 157 -10.15 8.02 18.28
CA LEU A 157 -10.81 7.15 17.32
C LEU A 157 -11.35 7.91 16.09
N VAL A 158 -11.97 9.08 16.32
CA VAL A 158 -12.59 9.91 15.28
C VAL A 158 -11.57 10.36 14.22
N ARG A 159 -10.37 10.78 14.63
CA ARG A 159 -9.31 11.17 13.69
C ARG A 159 -8.93 9.99 12.80
N ASN A 160 -8.79 8.80 13.38
CA ASN A 160 -8.39 7.60 12.64
C ASN A 160 -9.50 7.13 11.70
N THR A 161 -10.77 7.24 12.11
CA THR A 161 -11.92 6.98 11.24
C THR A 161 -11.97 7.96 10.07
N VAL A 162 -11.77 9.26 10.31
CA VAL A 162 -11.73 10.27 9.24
C VAL A 162 -10.57 10.02 8.28
N THR A 163 -9.38 9.67 8.80
CA THR A 163 -8.25 9.27 7.96
C THR A 163 -8.61 8.07 7.11
N LEU A 164 -9.13 6.99 7.70
CA LEU A 164 -9.54 5.80 6.97
C LEU A 164 -10.55 6.13 5.87
N ILE A 165 -11.58 6.93 6.15
CA ILE A 165 -12.58 7.32 5.15
C ILE A 165 -11.93 8.11 4.00
N ARG A 166 -10.94 8.97 4.28
CA ARG A 166 -10.22 9.69 3.21
C ARG A 166 -9.46 8.75 2.28
N PHE A 167 -8.89 7.67 2.80
CA PHE A 167 -8.24 6.63 1.99
C PHE A 167 -9.27 5.75 1.27
N LEU A 168 -10.42 5.49 1.89
CA LEU A 168 -11.53 4.73 1.32
C LEU A 168 -12.12 5.39 0.07
N LEU A 169 -12.30 6.72 0.10
CA LEU A 169 -13.00 7.47 -0.94
C LEU A 169 -12.41 7.28 -2.36
N PRO A 170 -11.10 7.41 -2.59
CA PRO A 170 -10.47 7.03 -3.85
C PRO A 170 -10.71 5.57 -4.23
N LYS A 171 -10.61 4.65 -3.27
CA LYS A 171 -10.82 3.20 -3.51
C LYS A 171 -12.21 2.89 -4.04
N LEU A 172 -13.25 3.60 -3.57
CA LEU A 172 -14.60 3.45 -4.12
C LEU A 172 -14.65 3.70 -5.64
N PHE A 173 -13.94 4.72 -6.13
CA PHE A 173 -13.86 4.97 -7.57
C PHE A 173 -13.09 3.90 -8.33
N GLU A 174 -11.97 3.46 -7.77
CA GLU A 174 -11.13 2.44 -8.39
C GLU A 174 -11.93 1.16 -8.63
N TRP A 175 -12.66 0.72 -7.61
CA TRP A 175 -13.51 -0.48 -7.64
C TRP A 175 -14.79 -0.28 -8.47
N GLY A 176 -15.41 0.90 -8.42
CA GLY A 176 -16.53 1.21 -9.31
C GLY A 176 -16.13 1.21 -10.79
N GLY A 177 -14.91 1.68 -11.08
CA GLY A 177 -14.32 1.60 -12.41
C GLY A 177 -14.09 0.16 -12.83
N GLU A 178 -13.54 -0.69 -11.94
CA GLU A 178 -13.36 -2.13 -12.21
C GLU A 178 -14.65 -2.77 -12.73
N GLY A 179 -15.73 -2.73 -11.94
CA GLY A 179 -16.98 -3.39 -12.30
C GLY A 179 -17.57 -2.86 -13.61
N LEU A 180 -17.36 -1.58 -13.91
CA LEU A 180 -17.79 -0.99 -15.18
C LEU A 180 -17.00 -1.55 -16.37
N PHE A 181 -15.67 -1.59 -16.27
CA PHE A 181 -14.80 -2.03 -17.37
C PHE A 181 -14.77 -3.55 -17.52
N ASP A 182 -14.89 -4.30 -16.43
CA ASP A 182 -15.03 -5.75 -16.46
C ASP A 182 -16.32 -6.14 -17.18
N ASN A 183 -17.45 -5.51 -16.82
CA ASN A 183 -18.71 -5.70 -17.54
C ASN A 183 -18.61 -5.28 -19.01
N LEU A 184 -17.92 -4.17 -19.31
CA LEU A 184 -17.74 -3.72 -20.69
C LEU A 184 -16.87 -4.68 -21.52
N THR A 185 -15.84 -5.28 -20.94
CA THR A 185 -14.93 -6.17 -21.67
C THR A 185 -15.47 -7.60 -21.78
N ARG A 186 -16.04 -8.14 -20.70
CA ARG A 186 -16.64 -9.49 -20.66
C ARG A 186 -18.00 -9.55 -21.36
N GLY A 187 -18.88 -8.59 -21.10
CA GLY A 187 -20.25 -8.59 -21.61
C GLY A 187 -20.36 -8.39 -23.12
N PHE A 188 -19.51 -7.56 -23.70
CA PHE A 188 -19.48 -7.35 -25.15
C PHE A 188 -18.65 -8.40 -25.91
N ARG A 189 -18.07 -9.40 -25.21
CA ARG A 189 -17.19 -10.43 -25.78
C ARG A 189 -16.17 -9.85 -26.75
N LEU A 190 -15.51 -8.77 -26.32
CA LEU A 190 -14.55 -8.05 -27.15
C LEU A 190 -13.36 -8.95 -27.48
N ASP A 191 -13.01 -9.06 -28.76
CA ASP A 191 -11.74 -9.71 -29.16
C ASP A 191 -10.55 -9.00 -28.51
N SER A 192 -9.40 -9.68 -28.44
CA SER A 192 -8.18 -9.13 -27.81
C SER A 192 -7.76 -7.78 -28.40
N LEU A 193 -7.98 -7.55 -29.70
CA LEU A 193 -7.72 -6.26 -30.36
C LEU A 193 -8.64 -5.14 -29.87
N HIS A 194 -9.91 -5.45 -29.61
CA HIS A 194 -10.88 -4.49 -29.09
C HIS A 194 -10.57 -4.18 -27.61
N LYS A 195 -10.21 -5.19 -26.80
CA LYS A 195 -9.73 -4.99 -25.42
C LYS A 195 -8.50 -4.07 -25.40
N LEU A 196 -7.55 -4.29 -26.32
CA LEU A 196 -6.36 -3.45 -26.47
C LEU A 196 -6.72 -2.01 -26.85
N ALA A 197 -7.62 -1.82 -27.81
CA ALA A 197 -8.08 -0.50 -28.22
C ALA A 197 -8.72 0.25 -27.04
N VAL A 198 -9.58 -0.41 -26.26
CA VAL A 198 -10.20 0.16 -25.06
C VAL A 198 -9.14 0.54 -24.02
N ALA A 199 -8.18 -0.34 -23.74
CA ALA A 199 -7.10 -0.06 -22.78
C ALA A 199 -6.25 1.15 -23.20
N VAL A 200 -5.87 1.23 -24.47
CA VAL A 200 -5.11 2.35 -25.04
C VAL A 200 -5.93 3.64 -24.98
N SER A 201 -7.20 3.61 -25.40
CA SER A 201 -8.08 4.77 -25.35
C SER A 201 -8.31 5.28 -23.93
N LEU A 202 -8.58 4.38 -22.97
CA LEU A 202 -8.78 4.75 -21.57
C LEU A 202 -7.51 5.37 -20.98
N THR A 203 -6.35 4.75 -21.22
CA THR A 203 -5.05 5.28 -20.77
C THR A 203 -4.79 6.66 -21.36
N ALA A 204 -5.06 6.86 -22.64
CA ALA A 204 -4.87 8.15 -23.30
C ALA A 204 -5.82 9.23 -22.75
N VAL A 205 -7.10 8.90 -22.51
CA VAL A 205 -8.07 9.82 -21.92
C VAL A 205 -7.66 10.21 -20.50
N VAL A 206 -7.32 9.24 -19.65
CA VAL A 206 -6.85 9.49 -18.29
C VAL A 206 -5.58 10.34 -18.30
N PHE A 207 -4.63 10.03 -19.18
CA PHE A 207 -3.41 10.84 -19.36
C PHE A 207 -3.73 12.28 -19.76
N LEU A 208 -4.54 12.50 -20.79
CA LEU A 208 -4.88 13.85 -21.26
C LEU A 208 -5.58 14.67 -20.19
N LEU A 209 -6.47 14.06 -19.41
CA LEU A 209 -7.19 14.72 -18.33
C LEU A 209 -6.28 15.04 -17.13
N THR A 210 -5.38 14.12 -16.76
CA THR A 210 -4.47 14.31 -15.62
C THR A 210 -3.31 15.27 -15.90
N VAL A 211 -2.95 15.44 -17.17
CA VAL A 211 -1.93 16.38 -17.63
C VAL A 211 -2.48 17.81 -17.77
N ALA A 212 -3.81 17.97 -17.85
CA ALA A 212 -4.40 19.26 -18.12
C ALA A 212 -4.08 20.32 -17.03
N PRO A 213 -3.92 21.61 -17.40
CA PRO A 213 -3.50 22.65 -16.45
C PRO A 213 -4.43 22.79 -15.25
N TRP A 214 -5.73 22.63 -15.48
CA TRP A 214 -6.76 22.71 -14.46
C TRP A 214 -6.67 21.54 -13.46
N TYR A 215 -6.31 20.34 -13.93
CA TYR A 215 -6.08 19.18 -13.07
C TYR A 215 -4.87 19.42 -12.15
N LEU A 216 -3.75 19.84 -12.73
CA LEU A 216 -2.51 20.10 -11.98
C LEU A 216 -2.68 21.21 -10.94
N LYS A 217 -3.37 22.31 -11.32
CA LYS A 217 -3.70 23.40 -10.41
C LYS A 217 -4.61 22.91 -9.26
N SER A 218 -5.60 22.09 -9.58
CA SER A 218 -6.52 21.52 -8.59
C SER A 218 -5.82 20.54 -7.67
N LYS A 219 -4.91 19.71 -8.19
CA LYS A 219 -4.09 18.76 -7.41
C LYS A 219 -3.25 19.51 -6.40
N ARG A 220 -2.58 20.59 -6.83
CA ARG A 220 -1.82 21.46 -5.94
C ARG A 220 -2.72 22.07 -4.87
N ALA A 221 -3.86 22.63 -5.24
CA ALA A 221 -4.79 23.27 -4.30
C ALA A 221 -5.32 22.30 -3.22
N VAL A 222 -5.55 21.03 -3.58
CA VAL A 222 -5.97 19.99 -2.63
C VAL A 222 -4.82 19.56 -1.72
N ILE A 223 -3.60 19.46 -2.24
CA ILE A 223 -2.40 19.09 -1.46
C ILE A 223 -2.01 20.19 -0.47
N THR A 224 -1.95 21.45 -0.93
CA THR A 224 -1.56 22.58 -0.09
C THR A 224 -2.69 23.05 0.84
N GLY A 225 -3.94 22.67 0.54
CA GLY A 225 -5.13 23.15 1.23
C GLY A 225 -5.59 24.55 0.78
N ASP A 226 -4.71 25.32 0.14
CA ASP A 226 -4.99 26.64 -0.40
C ASP A 226 -5.77 26.54 -1.71
N GLY A 227 -7.05 26.92 -1.67
CA GLY A 227 -7.96 26.81 -2.82
C GLY A 227 -8.63 25.43 -2.95
N ASP A 228 -8.56 24.59 -1.92
CA ASP A 228 -9.31 23.34 -1.86
C ASP A 228 -10.82 23.62 -1.90
N THR A 229 -11.44 23.23 -3.00
CA THR A 229 -12.87 23.39 -3.27
C THR A 229 -13.44 22.08 -3.81
N ILE A 230 -14.76 21.90 -3.74
CA ILE A 230 -15.43 20.74 -4.33
C ILE A 230 -15.09 20.63 -5.82
N LEU A 231 -15.06 21.76 -6.53
CA LEU A 231 -14.70 21.80 -7.95
C LEU A 231 -13.25 21.37 -8.20
N ALA A 232 -12.31 21.77 -7.36
CA ALA A 232 -10.93 21.30 -7.43
C ALA A 232 -10.83 19.78 -7.19
N ARG A 233 -11.64 19.23 -6.28
CA ARG A 233 -11.68 17.77 -6.04
C ARG A 233 -12.37 17.00 -7.15
N MET A 234 -13.43 17.55 -7.76
CA MET A 234 -14.06 17.00 -8.96
C MET A 234 -13.06 16.94 -10.12
N ALA A 235 -12.21 17.95 -10.25
CA ALA A 235 -11.14 17.95 -11.23
C ALA A 235 -10.12 16.81 -11.04
N LEU A 236 -10.00 16.22 -9.85
CA LEU A 236 -9.08 15.11 -9.60
C LEU A 236 -9.65 13.73 -9.94
N VAL A 237 -10.95 13.64 -10.19
CA VAL A 237 -11.62 12.36 -10.46
C VAL A 237 -10.97 11.54 -11.59
N PRO A 238 -10.52 12.13 -12.72
CA PRO A 238 -9.83 11.37 -13.76
C PRO A 238 -8.60 10.60 -13.26
N GLY A 239 -7.91 11.11 -12.24
CA GLY A 239 -6.76 10.44 -11.64
C GLY A 239 -7.09 9.12 -10.95
N TYR A 240 -8.32 8.95 -10.46
CA TYR A 240 -8.75 7.69 -9.83
C TYR A 240 -8.98 6.56 -10.85
N PHE A 241 -9.13 6.89 -12.14
CA PHE A 241 -9.27 5.89 -13.22
C PHE A 241 -7.93 5.30 -13.70
N CYS A 242 -6.78 5.70 -13.13
CA CYS A 242 -5.48 5.11 -13.49
C CYS A 242 -5.43 3.60 -13.21
N LEU A 243 -6.14 3.15 -12.18
CA LEU A 243 -6.23 1.73 -11.83
C LEU A 243 -7.19 0.99 -12.74
N SER A 244 -8.30 1.61 -13.13
CA SER A 244 -9.16 1.10 -14.19
C SER A 244 -8.42 0.93 -15.52
N ALA A 245 -7.51 1.85 -15.87
CA ALA A 245 -6.60 1.66 -16.99
C ALA A 245 -5.71 0.43 -16.79
N GLY A 246 -5.11 0.28 -15.60
CA GLY A 246 -4.36 -0.93 -15.21
C GLY A 246 -5.18 -2.23 -15.38
N MET A 247 -6.45 -2.24 -14.98
CA MET A 247 -7.37 -3.38 -15.15
C MET A 247 -7.63 -3.70 -16.61
N THR A 248 -7.90 -2.70 -17.44
CA THR A 248 -8.10 -2.95 -18.88
C THR A 248 -6.85 -3.53 -19.54
N TRP A 249 -5.66 -3.08 -19.15
CA TRP A 249 -4.40 -3.70 -19.57
C TRP A 249 -4.23 -5.11 -19.03
N ASN A 250 -4.57 -5.35 -17.77
CA ASN A 250 -4.53 -6.69 -17.18
C ASN A 250 -5.45 -7.65 -17.94
N ALA A 251 -6.67 -7.24 -18.28
CA ALA A 251 -7.61 -8.04 -19.06
C ALA A 251 -7.07 -8.41 -20.45
N VAL A 252 -6.32 -7.52 -21.10
CA VAL A 252 -5.64 -7.82 -22.39
C VAL A 252 -4.55 -8.87 -22.20
N ILE A 253 -3.75 -8.75 -21.14
CA ILE A 253 -2.65 -9.67 -20.85
C ILE A 253 -3.20 -11.04 -20.46
N ARG A 254 -4.19 -11.08 -19.54
CA ARG A 254 -4.88 -12.27 -19.05
C ARG A 254 -5.52 -13.08 -20.17
N ASP A 255 -6.15 -12.42 -21.15
CA ASP A 255 -6.78 -13.10 -22.29
C ASP A 255 -5.80 -14.05 -22.99
N HIS A 256 -4.53 -13.66 -23.12
CA HIS A 256 -3.51 -14.53 -23.71
C HIS A 256 -3.05 -15.65 -22.78
N VAL A 257 -2.94 -15.39 -21.47
CA VAL A 257 -2.56 -16.38 -20.46
C VAL A 257 -3.64 -17.46 -20.33
N GLU A 258 -4.90 -17.05 -20.19
CA GLU A 258 -6.07 -17.93 -20.06
C GLU A 258 -6.25 -18.84 -21.29
N ASN A 259 -5.97 -18.33 -22.49
CA ASN A 259 -5.96 -19.14 -23.71
C ASN A 259 -4.89 -20.25 -23.68
N LEU A 260 -3.74 -20.01 -23.05
CA LEU A 260 -2.70 -21.03 -22.85
C LEU A 260 -3.08 -22.01 -21.73
N GLU A 261 -3.67 -21.51 -20.64
CA GLU A 261 -4.11 -22.33 -19.53
C GLU A 261 -5.25 -23.30 -19.90
N THR A 262 -6.22 -22.82 -20.68
CA THR A 262 -7.35 -23.65 -21.15
C THR A 262 -6.92 -24.77 -22.07
N ALA A 263 -5.84 -24.57 -22.83
CA ALA A 263 -5.21 -25.62 -23.63
C ALA A 263 -4.47 -26.67 -22.78
N SER A 264 -4.21 -26.38 -21.50
CA SER A 264 -3.46 -27.25 -20.60
C SER A 264 -4.38 -28.15 -19.75
N THR A 265 -4.02 -29.43 -19.68
CA THR A 265 -4.81 -30.46 -18.98
C THR A 265 -4.30 -30.78 -17.57
N THR A 266 -3.09 -30.35 -17.21
CA THR A 266 -2.49 -30.67 -15.90
C THR A 266 -2.31 -29.41 -15.05
N PRO A 267 -2.57 -29.49 -13.72
CA PRO A 267 -2.44 -28.34 -12.82
C PRO A 267 -0.99 -27.84 -12.73
N LEU A 268 0.00 -28.73 -12.86
CA LEU A 268 1.41 -28.34 -12.90
C LEU A 268 1.72 -27.46 -14.11
N LEU A 269 1.18 -27.79 -15.29
CA LEU A 269 1.42 -27.01 -16.50
C LEU A 269 0.77 -25.61 -16.41
N ARG A 270 -0.44 -25.50 -15.85
CA ARG A 270 -1.08 -24.21 -15.55
C ARG A 270 -0.22 -23.35 -14.65
N PHE A 271 0.22 -23.92 -13.52
CA PHE A 271 1.13 -23.24 -12.62
C PHE A 271 2.44 -22.79 -13.31
N MET A 272 3.03 -23.62 -14.17
CA MET A 272 4.22 -23.23 -14.93
C MET A 272 3.95 -22.10 -15.93
N ILE A 273 2.79 -22.09 -16.59
CA ILE A 273 2.36 -21.00 -17.48
C ILE A 273 2.23 -19.70 -16.68
N GLU A 274 1.58 -19.75 -15.52
CA GLU A 274 1.41 -18.58 -14.64
C GLU A 274 2.73 -18.09 -14.04
N CYS A 275 3.63 -18.99 -13.66
CA CYS A 275 5.00 -18.60 -13.28
C CYS A 275 5.74 -17.89 -14.43
N ALA A 276 5.63 -18.40 -15.65
CA ALA A 276 6.27 -17.77 -16.80
C ALA A 276 5.66 -16.41 -17.11
N ALA A 277 4.33 -16.30 -17.07
CA ALA A 277 3.61 -15.04 -17.24
C ALA A 277 4.02 -14.03 -16.17
N PHE A 278 4.03 -14.42 -14.89
CA PHE A 278 4.51 -13.60 -13.78
C PHE A 278 5.93 -13.08 -14.00
N LEU A 279 6.89 -13.95 -14.34
CA LEU A 279 8.27 -13.53 -14.57
C LEU A 279 8.40 -12.51 -15.72
N ILE A 280 7.65 -12.71 -16.80
CA ILE A 280 7.64 -11.79 -17.95
C ILE A 280 7.01 -10.46 -17.56
N ILE A 281 5.81 -10.49 -16.96
CA ILE A 281 5.06 -9.30 -16.58
C ILE A 281 5.84 -8.49 -15.55
N THR A 282 6.31 -9.11 -14.48
CA THR A 282 7.12 -8.44 -13.45
C THR A 282 8.43 -7.91 -14.01
N GLY A 283 9.11 -8.66 -14.90
CA GLY A 283 10.32 -8.18 -15.55
C GLY A 283 10.09 -6.92 -16.38
N VAL A 284 9.04 -6.90 -17.20
CA VAL A 284 8.65 -5.74 -18.01
C VAL A 284 8.20 -4.57 -17.13
N SER A 285 7.34 -4.82 -16.15
CA SER A 285 6.85 -3.84 -15.19
C SER A 285 8.00 -3.19 -14.41
N LEU A 286 9.00 -3.98 -13.99
CA LEU A 286 10.18 -3.46 -13.30
C LEU A 286 11.03 -2.57 -14.20
N LEU A 287 11.24 -2.94 -15.47
CA LEU A 287 11.99 -2.12 -16.41
C LEU A 287 11.27 -0.78 -16.68
N ILE A 288 9.95 -0.81 -16.85
CA ILE A 288 9.14 0.39 -17.04
C ILE A 288 9.20 1.25 -15.78
N ALA A 289 8.95 0.67 -14.61
CA ALA A 289 8.95 1.38 -13.34
C ALA A 289 10.31 2.02 -13.05
N TRP A 290 11.40 1.30 -13.29
CA TRP A 290 12.76 1.81 -13.14
C TRP A 290 13.02 3.01 -14.05
N LYS A 291 12.67 2.92 -15.33
CA LYS A 291 12.88 4.01 -16.30
C LYS A 291 12.01 5.23 -16.00
N LEU A 292 10.73 5.04 -15.70
CA LEU A 292 9.82 6.13 -15.38
C LEU A 292 10.20 6.81 -14.07
N ARG A 293 10.57 6.04 -13.04
CA ARG A 293 10.96 6.60 -11.73
C ARG A 293 12.27 7.37 -11.81
N THR A 294 13.27 6.84 -12.50
CA THR A 294 14.55 7.55 -12.68
C THR A 294 14.33 8.89 -13.38
N ARG A 295 13.49 8.92 -14.42
CA ARG A 295 13.10 10.17 -15.09
C ARG A 295 12.31 11.10 -14.17
N ALA A 296 11.35 10.57 -13.40
CA ALA A 296 10.57 11.36 -12.46
C ALA A 296 11.46 12.04 -11.42
N GLU A 297 12.41 11.31 -10.83
CA GLU A 297 13.37 11.83 -9.85
C GLU A 297 14.28 12.92 -10.47
N GLU A 298 14.78 12.72 -11.69
CA GLU A 298 15.56 13.72 -12.43
C GLU A 298 14.75 15.00 -12.69
N LEU A 299 13.48 14.85 -13.10
CA LEU A 299 12.59 15.98 -13.37
C LEU A 299 12.21 16.72 -12.09
N GLU A 300 11.91 16.02 -11.00
CA GLU A 300 11.60 16.62 -9.70
C GLU A 300 12.79 17.44 -9.18
N ALA A 301 14.01 16.92 -9.27
CA ALA A 301 15.22 17.65 -8.90
C ALA A 301 15.35 18.95 -9.73
N SER A 302 15.09 18.90 -11.04
CA SER A 302 15.14 20.08 -11.91
C SER A 302 14.08 21.14 -11.58
N LEU A 303 12.90 20.73 -11.12
CA LEU A 303 11.77 21.62 -10.81
C LEU A 303 11.97 22.41 -9.51
N THR A 304 12.79 21.92 -8.57
CA THR A 304 13.10 22.64 -7.33
C THR A 304 14.03 23.84 -7.52
N SER A 305 14.63 23.98 -8.71
CA SER A 305 15.67 24.97 -9.03
C SER A 305 15.16 26.28 -9.64
N ASP A 306 13.97 26.32 -10.26
CA ASP A 306 13.50 27.48 -11.03
C ASP A 306 12.03 27.83 -10.75
N THR A 307 11.69 29.12 -10.93
CA THR A 307 10.42 29.77 -10.63
C THR A 307 9.15 29.03 -11.11
N PRO A 308 7.99 29.24 -10.46
CA PRO A 308 6.84 28.34 -10.50
C PRO A 308 5.98 28.56 -11.75
N GLU A 309 6.50 28.23 -12.92
CA GLU A 309 5.62 28.08 -14.08
C GLU A 309 4.76 26.84 -13.90
N VAL A 310 3.47 27.07 -13.70
CA VAL A 310 2.44 26.05 -13.41
C VAL A 310 2.29 25.04 -14.55
N PHE A 311 2.88 25.31 -15.72
CA PHE A 311 2.71 24.50 -16.93
C PHE A 311 4.02 24.40 -17.74
N SER A 312 4.99 23.67 -17.20
CA SER A 312 6.17 23.25 -17.98
C SER A 312 5.92 21.89 -18.62
N PHE A 313 6.59 21.62 -19.76
CA PHE A 313 6.61 20.28 -20.37
C PHE A 313 7.08 19.21 -19.37
N ASN A 314 8.00 19.56 -18.46
CA ASN A 314 8.48 18.65 -17.41
C ASN A 314 7.35 18.27 -16.44
N THR A 315 6.48 19.21 -16.07
CA THR A 315 5.32 18.92 -15.21
C THR A 315 4.35 17.93 -15.88
N VAL A 316 4.14 18.09 -17.19
CA VAL A 316 3.33 17.18 -18.01
C VAL A 316 3.92 15.77 -18.03
N VAL A 317 5.22 15.65 -18.32
CA VAL A 317 5.93 14.37 -18.37
C VAL A 317 5.93 13.67 -17.01
N LEU A 318 6.11 14.43 -15.92
CA LEU A 318 6.08 13.90 -14.56
C LEU A 318 4.69 13.36 -14.20
N ALA A 319 3.62 14.13 -14.45
CA ALA A 319 2.25 13.70 -14.19
C ALA A 319 1.89 12.43 -14.99
N GLY A 320 2.26 12.41 -16.27
CA GLY A 320 2.08 11.25 -17.13
C GLY A 320 2.83 10.00 -16.66
N SER A 321 4.06 10.18 -16.17
CA SER A 321 4.87 9.08 -15.63
C SER A 321 4.23 8.45 -14.40
N MET A 322 3.61 9.26 -13.53
CA MET A 322 2.91 8.75 -12.34
C MET A 322 1.66 7.94 -12.69
N VAL A 323 0.89 8.34 -13.71
CA VAL A 323 -0.26 7.57 -14.20
C VAL A 323 0.18 6.18 -14.67
N LEU A 324 1.21 6.14 -15.51
CA LEU A 324 1.75 4.88 -16.05
C LEU A 324 2.34 4.01 -14.95
N LEU A 325 3.04 4.60 -13.97
CA LEU A 325 3.59 3.87 -12.82
C LEU A 325 2.48 3.17 -12.03
N ASN A 326 1.37 3.87 -11.74
CA ASN A 326 0.25 3.28 -10.99
C ASN A 326 -0.39 2.10 -11.74
N SER A 327 -0.57 2.21 -13.05
CA SER A 327 -1.09 1.11 -13.87
C SER A 327 -0.13 -0.09 -13.89
N VAL A 328 1.19 0.17 -13.97
CA VAL A 328 2.22 -0.88 -13.93
C VAL A 328 2.27 -1.58 -12.57
N TYR A 329 2.14 -0.83 -11.47
CA TYR A 329 2.07 -1.41 -10.12
C TYR A 329 0.88 -2.36 -9.98
N PHE A 330 -0.27 -1.95 -10.51
CA PHE A 330 -1.49 -2.76 -10.52
C PHE A 330 -1.35 -4.04 -11.35
N ILE A 331 -0.84 -3.94 -12.58
CA ILE A 331 -0.62 -5.12 -13.44
C ILE A 331 0.34 -6.11 -12.77
N ASN A 332 1.39 -5.60 -12.11
CA ASN A 332 2.33 -6.45 -11.39
C ASN A 332 1.69 -7.13 -10.16
N ALA A 333 0.82 -6.44 -9.43
CA ALA A 333 0.07 -7.02 -8.32
C ALA A 333 -0.79 -8.22 -8.78
N PHE A 334 -1.58 -8.02 -9.83
CA PHE A 334 -2.37 -9.11 -10.41
C PHE A 334 -1.53 -10.29 -10.87
N ALA A 335 -0.40 -10.04 -11.55
CA ALA A 335 0.50 -11.12 -11.95
C ALA A 335 1.09 -11.89 -10.76
N GLN A 336 1.37 -11.22 -9.63
CA GLN A 336 1.79 -11.87 -8.39
C GLN A 336 0.68 -12.76 -7.84
N LEU A 337 -0.53 -12.22 -7.76
CA LEU A 337 -1.70 -12.90 -7.24
C LEU A 337 -2.09 -14.13 -8.08
N ASP A 338 -2.07 -14.00 -9.40
CA ASP A 338 -2.42 -15.06 -10.36
C ASP A 338 -1.49 -16.26 -10.21
N MET A 339 -0.18 -16.02 -10.15
CA MET A 339 0.81 -17.05 -9.86
C MET A 339 0.57 -17.73 -8.50
N LEU A 340 0.25 -16.95 -7.47
CA LEU A 340 -0.01 -17.49 -6.14
C LEU A 340 -1.31 -18.30 -6.09
N TYR A 341 -2.34 -17.90 -6.83
CA TYR A 341 -3.59 -18.63 -6.97
C TYR A 341 -3.42 -19.93 -7.73
N ALA A 342 -2.69 -19.90 -8.84
CA ALA A 342 -2.34 -21.10 -9.58
C ALA A 342 -1.52 -22.08 -8.73
N PHE A 343 -0.62 -21.56 -7.88
CA PHE A 343 0.15 -22.36 -6.93
C PHE A 343 -0.74 -22.96 -5.82
N PHE A 344 -1.45 -22.11 -5.09
CA PHE A 344 -2.16 -22.53 -3.88
C PHE A 344 -3.46 -23.27 -4.19
N TYR A 345 -4.34 -22.69 -5.01
CA TYR A 345 -5.63 -23.33 -5.32
C TYR A 345 -5.47 -24.40 -6.40
N GLY A 346 -4.77 -24.08 -7.49
CA GLY A 346 -4.61 -24.99 -8.63
C GLY A 346 -3.73 -26.19 -8.30
N TYR A 347 -2.47 -25.93 -7.94
CA TYR A 347 -1.45 -26.96 -7.77
C TYR A 347 -1.51 -27.68 -6.42
N MET A 348 -1.65 -26.94 -5.31
CA MET A 348 -1.63 -27.54 -3.96
C MET A 348 -2.97 -28.16 -3.55
N LEU A 349 -4.09 -27.47 -3.80
CA LEU A 349 -5.42 -27.94 -3.40
C LEU A 349 -6.15 -28.72 -4.50
N GLY A 350 -5.66 -28.69 -5.75
CA GLY A 350 -6.27 -29.39 -6.88
C GLY A 350 -7.60 -28.79 -7.34
N CYS A 351 -7.90 -27.54 -6.98
CA CYS A 351 -9.05 -26.82 -7.47
C CYS A 351 -8.87 -26.47 -8.96
N ARG A 352 -9.96 -26.44 -9.73
CA ARG A 352 -9.90 -26.10 -11.16
C ARG A 352 -9.42 -24.66 -11.38
N ASN A 353 -9.87 -23.76 -10.52
CA ASN A 353 -9.55 -22.34 -10.42
C ASN A 353 -9.76 -21.90 -8.96
N ALA A 354 -9.42 -20.65 -8.63
CA ALA A 354 -9.62 -20.10 -7.29
C ALA A 354 -11.11 -20.07 -6.89
N GLU A 355 -12.00 -19.78 -7.83
CA GLU A 355 -13.46 -19.68 -7.62
C GLU A 355 -14.10 -21.02 -7.20
N ALA A 356 -13.60 -22.15 -7.73
CA ALA A 356 -14.13 -23.47 -7.38
C ALA A 356 -13.75 -23.96 -5.97
N CYS A 357 -12.89 -23.22 -5.28
CA CYS A 357 -12.36 -23.59 -3.98
C CYS A 357 -13.24 -22.99 -2.86
N SER A 358 -13.44 -23.75 -1.77
CA SER A 358 -14.31 -23.34 -0.66
C SER A 358 -13.82 -22.07 0.05
N TYR A 359 -14.73 -21.25 0.59
CA TYR A 359 -14.39 -20.01 1.29
C TYR A 359 -13.41 -20.22 2.46
N GLN A 360 -13.40 -21.39 3.12
CA GLN A 360 -12.44 -21.69 4.20
C GLN A 360 -10.99 -21.75 3.69
N SER A 361 -10.79 -22.23 2.47
CA SER A 361 -9.49 -22.26 1.79
C SER A 361 -9.05 -20.84 1.45
N HIS A 362 -9.99 -19.99 1.00
CA HIS A 362 -9.74 -18.57 0.79
C HIS A 362 -9.37 -17.84 2.08
N PHE A 363 -10.08 -18.11 3.18
CA PHE A 363 -9.77 -17.55 4.48
C PHE A 363 -8.36 -17.94 4.97
N ALA A 364 -8.02 -19.23 4.86
CA ALA A 364 -6.70 -19.73 5.23
C ALA A 364 -5.60 -19.07 4.39
N PHE A 365 -5.81 -18.96 3.08
CA PHE A 365 -4.88 -18.27 2.18
C PHE A 365 -4.74 -16.79 2.54
N ALA A 366 -5.84 -16.08 2.81
CA ALA A 366 -5.83 -14.67 3.20
C ALA A 366 -5.01 -14.42 4.47
N LEU A 367 -5.18 -15.25 5.50
CA LEU A 367 -4.39 -15.14 6.74
C LEU A 367 -2.89 -15.38 6.49
N VAL A 368 -2.56 -16.46 5.79
CA VAL A 368 -1.17 -16.83 5.51
C VAL A 368 -0.50 -15.77 4.63
N PHE A 369 -1.16 -15.35 3.56
CA PHE A 369 -0.67 -14.34 2.64
C PHE A 369 -0.48 -13.00 3.35
N THR A 370 -1.44 -12.54 4.16
CA THR A 370 -1.32 -11.30 4.93
C THR A 370 -0.11 -11.33 5.85
N TYR A 371 0.11 -12.45 6.56
CA TYR A 371 1.30 -12.59 7.40
C TYR A 371 2.61 -12.48 6.59
N PHE A 372 2.70 -13.17 5.45
CA PHE A 372 3.87 -13.09 4.58
C PHE A 372 4.06 -11.70 3.97
N ALA A 373 2.99 -11.06 3.49
CA ALA A 373 3.02 -9.72 2.92
C ALA A 373 3.48 -8.70 3.97
N CYS A 374 2.97 -8.74 5.19
CA CYS A 374 3.43 -7.89 6.29
C CYS A 374 4.91 -8.12 6.63
N ARG A 375 5.36 -9.40 6.66
CA ARG A 375 6.76 -9.73 6.95
C ARG A 375 7.71 -9.31 5.82
N ALA A 376 7.32 -9.52 4.57
CA ALA A 376 8.07 -9.09 3.40
C ALA A 376 8.13 -7.57 3.32
N GLY A 377 6.99 -6.89 3.53
CA GLY A 377 6.92 -5.43 3.59
C GLY A 377 7.84 -4.87 4.67
N PHE A 378 7.83 -5.46 5.88
CA PHE A 378 8.76 -5.09 6.94
C PHE A 378 10.23 -5.22 6.53
N PHE A 379 10.58 -6.32 5.87
CA PHE A 379 11.94 -6.55 5.40
C PHE A 379 12.35 -5.52 4.34
N LEU A 380 11.48 -5.26 3.36
CA LEU A 380 11.74 -4.30 2.28
C LEU A 380 11.81 -2.85 2.77
N MET A 381 11.01 -2.46 3.76
CA MET A 381 11.06 -1.10 4.34
C MET A 381 12.27 -0.86 5.23
N ARG A 382 12.93 -1.92 5.70
CA ARG A 382 14.10 -1.80 6.58
C ARG A 382 15.36 -1.39 5.81
N ASP A 383 15.50 -1.88 4.58
CA ASP A 383 16.70 -1.67 3.79
C ASP A 383 16.59 -0.36 2.99
N LYS A 384 17.62 0.50 3.09
CA LYS A 384 17.72 1.69 2.24
C LYS A 384 18.27 1.25 0.89
N PRO A 385 17.51 1.37 -0.21
CA PRO A 385 17.97 0.89 -1.51
C PRO A 385 19.11 1.76 -2.04
N ASP A 386 20.28 1.14 -2.26
CA ASP A 386 21.49 1.83 -2.75
C ASP A 386 21.42 2.21 -4.23
N SER A 387 20.56 1.54 -5.02
CA SER A 387 20.43 1.78 -6.46
C SER A 387 19.00 2.19 -6.86
N SER A 388 18.87 3.00 -7.91
CA SER A 388 17.56 3.40 -8.46
C SER A 388 16.74 2.19 -8.95
N PHE A 389 17.43 1.14 -9.43
CA PHE A 389 16.80 -0.12 -9.81
C PHE A 389 16.21 -0.85 -8.60
N THR A 390 16.99 -1.00 -7.52
CA THR A 390 16.51 -1.62 -6.26
C THR A 390 15.34 -0.83 -5.68
N ARG A 391 15.40 0.50 -5.74
CA ARG A 391 14.31 1.38 -5.28
C ARG A 391 13.02 1.19 -6.08
N ALA A 392 13.13 1.05 -7.40
CA ALA A 392 11.99 0.76 -8.26
C ALA A 392 11.41 -0.65 -7.97
N TRP A 393 12.28 -1.64 -7.75
CA TRP A 393 11.85 -2.99 -7.36
C TRP A 393 11.14 -3.00 -6.00
N TYR A 394 11.65 -2.29 -5.01
CA TYR A 394 11.05 -2.18 -3.67
C TYR A 394 9.66 -1.55 -3.78
N ALA A 395 9.54 -0.44 -4.51
CA ALA A 395 8.27 0.24 -4.70
C ALA A 395 7.25 -0.65 -5.43
N LEU A 396 7.66 -1.28 -6.53
CA LEU A 396 6.81 -2.20 -7.29
C LEU A 396 6.30 -3.36 -6.40
N THR A 397 7.18 -3.92 -5.58
CA THR A 397 6.85 -5.05 -4.70
C THR A 397 5.98 -4.62 -3.53
N LEU A 398 6.27 -3.49 -2.89
CA LEU A 398 5.48 -2.98 -1.76
C LEU A 398 4.06 -2.60 -2.18
N GLU A 399 3.92 -1.90 -3.30
CA GLU A 399 2.58 -1.55 -3.82
C GLU A 399 1.82 -2.80 -4.29
N GLY A 400 2.52 -3.78 -4.88
CA GLY A 400 1.94 -5.08 -5.22
C GLY A 400 1.39 -5.81 -4.00
N LEU A 401 2.24 -6.05 -2.99
CA LEU A 401 1.85 -6.72 -1.74
C LEU A 401 0.69 -6.02 -1.03
N ARG A 402 0.69 -4.69 -1.02
CA ARG A 402 -0.38 -3.88 -0.42
C ARG A 402 -1.72 -4.14 -1.12
N LEU A 403 -1.73 -4.16 -2.46
CA LEU A 403 -2.94 -4.39 -3.24
C LEU A 403 -3.39 -5.85 -3.12
N ASP A 404 -2.46 -6.80 -3.21
CA ASP A 404 -2.73 -8.23 -3.14
C ASP A 404 -3.39 -8.61 -1.81
N VAL A 405 -2.96 -8.01 -0.68
CA VAL A 405 -3.62 -8.26 0.61
C VAL A 405 -5.08 -7.86 0.52
N GLY A 406 -5.38 -6.71 -0.10
CA GLY A 406 -6.75 -6.28 -0.33
C GLY A 406 -7.56 -7.26 -1.18
N LEU A 407 -7.00 -7.66 -2.32
CA LEU A 407 -7.63 -8.58 -3.28
C LEU A 407 -7.90 -9.96 -2.69
N VAL A 408 -6.95 -10.52 -1.95
CA VAL A 408 -7.10 -11.85 -1.34
C VAL A 408 -8.23 -11.87 -0.30
N TRP A 409 -8.30 -10.83 0.54
CA TRP A 409 -9.41 -10.70 1.50
C TRP A 409 -10.74 -10.49 0.80
N MET A 410 -10.75 -9.71 -0.28
CA MET A 410 -11.92 -9.55 -1.14
C MET A 410 -12.43 -10.90 -1.66
N HIS A 411 -11.56 -11.74 -2.24
CA HIS A 411 -11.97 -13.04 -2.77
C HIS A 411 -12.49 -14.02 -1.69
N PHE A 412 -11.92 -13.96 -0.48
CA PHE A 412 -12.51 -14.68 0.66
C PHE A 412 -13.93 -14.19 0.97
N LEU A 413 -14.15 -12.88 1.00
CA LEU A 413 -15.45 -12.30 1.32
C LEU A 413 -16.48 -12.58 0.23
N GLU A 414 -16.10 -12.50 -1.06
CA GLU A 414 -16.94 -12.92 -2.19
C GLU A 414 -17.38 -14.38 -2.02
N SER A 415 -16.41 -15.29 -1.86
CA SER A 415 -16.68 -16.73 -1.72
C SER A 415 -17.52 -17.04 -0.47
N ALA A 416 -17.34 -16.29 0.63
CA ALA A 416 -18.14 -16.44 1.83
C ALA A 416 -19.59 -15.97 1.61
N VAL A 417 -19.80 -14.83 0.94
CA VAL A 417 -21.14 -14.34 0.62
C VAL A 417 -21.85 -15.30 -0.33
N GLU A 418 -21.19 -15.74 -1.40
CA GLU A 418 -21.74 -16.70 -2.36
C GLU A 418 -22.17 -17.99 -1.66
N SER A 419 -21.32 -18.53 -0.79
CA SER A 419 -21.65 -19.74 -0.03
C SER A 419 -22.88 -19.58 0.86
N GLU A 420 -23.08 -18.41 1.49
CA GLU A 420 -24.25 -18.16 2.36
C GLU A 420 -25.51 -17.89 1.53
N VAL A 421 -25.39 -17.20 0.39
CA VAL A 421 -26.51 -16.95 -0.52
C VAL A 421 -27.03 -18.24 -1.14
N GLU A 422 -26.15 -19.18 -1.50
CA GLU A 422 -26.53 -20.51 -1.97
C GLU A 422 -27.29 -21.31 -0.89
N LEU A 423 -26.95 -21.14 0.39
CA LEU A 423 -27.63 -21.78 1.51
C LEU A 423 -29.04 -21.21 1.77
N GLU A 424 -29.24 -19.91 1.50
CA GLU A 424 -30.51 -19.20 1.77
C GLU A 424 -31.43 -19.04 0.55
N GLN A 425 -31.01 -19.53 -0.62
CA GLN A 425 -31.65 -19.32 -1.93
C GLN A 425 -33.13 -19.75 -1.98
N ASP A 426 -33.56 -20.64 -1.09
CA ASP A 426 -34.95 -21.10 -0.96
C ASP A 426 -35.88 -20.13 -0.21
N THR A 427 -35.39 -19.03 0.39
CA THR A 427 -36.22 -18.24 1.33
C THR A 427 -36.30 -16.73 1.09
N VAL A 428 -35.26 -16.03 0.63
CA VAL A 428 -35.32 -14.54 0.53
C VAL A 428 -34.37 -13.96 -0.54
N HIS A 429 -34.90 -13.29 -1.58
CA HIS A 429 -34.11 -12.51 -2.57
C HIS A 429 -33.35 -11.31 -1.97
N LEU A 430 -33.49 -11.00 -0.68
CA LEU A 430 -32.74 -9.96 0.04
C LEU A 430 -31.50 -10.48 0.78
N ALA A 431 -31.21 -11.79 0.75
CA ALA A 431 -30.09 -12.37 1.51
C ALA A 431 -28.75 -11.71 1.15
N GLU A 432 -28.41 -11.66 -0.14
CA GLU A 432 -27.13 -11.16 -0.64
C GLU A 432 -26.77 -9.72 -0.17
N PRO A 433 -27.58 -8.67 -0.39
CA PRO A 433 -27.22 -7.31 0.02
C PRO A 433 -27.21 -7.13 1.55
N VAL A 434 -28.02 -7.91 2.28
CA VAL A 434 -28.04 -7.89 3.74
C VAL A 434 -26.74 -8.48 4.29
N VAL A 435 -26.30 -9.60 3.75
CA VAL A 435 -25.00 -10.22 4.11
C VAL A 435 -23.86 -9.26 3.79
N TYR A 436 -23.82 -8.69 2.58
CA TYR A 436 -22.84 -7.66 2.21
C TYR A 436 -22.83 -6.45 3.18
N THR A 437 -24.00 -6.00 3.61
CA THR A 437 -24.12 -4.89 4.59
C THR A 437 -23.57 -5.27 5.96
N ILE A 438 -23.92 -6.46 6.46
CA ILE A 438 -23.43 -6.95 7.76
C ILE A 438 -21.91 -7.05 7.75
N ILE A 439 -21.35 -7.65 6.69
CA ILE A 439 -19.91 -7.78 6.53
C ILE A 439 -19.24 -6.41 6.38
N THR A 440 -19.83 -5.50 5.60
CA THR A 440 -19.29 -4.12 5.44
C THR A 440 -19.23 -3.39 6.77
N VAL A 441 -20.31 -3.41 7.55
CA VAL A 441 -20.36 -2.76 8.87
C VAL A 441 -19.34 -3.41 9.82
N PHE A 442 -19.27 -4.75 9.84
CA PHE A 442 -18.32 -5.48 10.67
C PHE A 442 -16.87 -5.12 10.31
N LEU A 443 -16.51 -5.17 9.02
CA LEU A 443 -15.17 -4.86 8.55
C LEU A 443 -14.78 -3.41 8.81
N ILE A 444 -15.68 -2.45 8.58
CA ILE A 444 -15.40 -1.04 8.91
C ILE A 444 -15.13 -0.89 10.40
N VAL A 445 -15.94 -1.53 11.27
CA VAL A 445 -15.71 -1.48 12.72
C VAL A 445 -14.39 -2.14 13.10
N VAL A 446 -14.09 -3.33 12.58
CA VAL A 446 -12.83 -4.04 12.86
C VAL A 446 -11.64 -3.21 12.38
N VAL A 447 -11.65 -2.72 11.14
CA VAL A 447 -10.57 -1.89 10.59
C VAL A 447 -10.39 -0.62 11.42
N VAL A 448 -11.47 0.07 11.79
CA VAL A 448 -11.39 1.27 12.62
C VAL A 448 -10.79 0.97 14.00
N VAL A 449 -11.23 -0.13 14.64
CA VAL A 449 -10.74 -0.54 15.97
C VAL A 449 -9.28 -0.99 15.91
N VAL A 450 -8.93 -1.86 14.95
CA VAL A 450 -7.56 -2.35 14.74
C VAL A 450 -6.63 -1.18 14.44
N ASN A 451 -7.02 -0.29 13.52
CA ASN A 451 -6.25 0.89 13.19
C ASN A 451 -6.07 1.81 14.42
N HIS A 452 -7.13 2.00 15.21
CA HIS A 452 -7.02 2.75 16.45
C HIS A 452 -6.06 2.14 17.46
N ARG A 453 -6.12 0.81 17.66
CA ARG A 453 -5.20 0.11 18.54
C ARG A 453 -3.77 0.14 18.04
N LEU A 454 -3.56 -0.01 16.73
CA LEU A 454 -2.25 0.08 16.12
C LEU A 454 -1.62 1.45 16.38
N HIS A 455 -2.37 2.53 16.14
CA HIS A 455 -1.92 3.89 16.46
C HIS A 455 -1.56 4.04 17.94
N GLN A 456 -2.40 3.54 18.86
CA GLN A 456 -2.10 3.60 20.29
C GLN A 456 -0.81 2.85 20.65
N VAL A 457 -0.63 1.62 20.15
CA VAL A 457 0.55 0.80 20.45
C VAL A 457 1.83 1.47 19.93
N VAL A 458 1.76 2.07 18.74
CA VAL A 458 2.90 2.82 18.19
C VAL A 458 3.21 4.05 19.04
N ASP A 459 2.21 4.87 19.34
CA ASP A 459 2.42 6.12 20.07
C ASP A 459 3.00 5.83 21.47
N HIS A 460 2.56 4.75 22.10
CA HIS A 460 3.16 4.25 23.35
C HIS A 460 4.60 3.75 23.16
N SER A 461 4.89 2.95 22.13
CA SER A 461 6.23 2.43 21.87
C SER A 461 7.25 3.54 21.60
N LEU A 462 6.83 4.59 20.87
CA LEU A 462 7.65 5.78 20.62
C LEU A 462 7.88 6.58 21.91
N ALA A 463 6.85 6.75 22.74
CA ALA A 463 6.98 7.43 24.03
C ALA A 463 7.90 6.68 24.99
N ASP A 464 7.79 5.35 25.06
CA ASP A 464 8.63 4.48 25.88
C ASP A 464 10.10 4.51 25.40
N TYR A 465 10.32 4.50 24.09
CA TYR A 465 11.66 4.63 23.53
C TYR A 465 12.26 6.02 23.79
N ALA A 466 11.49 7.09 23.59
CA ALA A 466 11.94 8.45 23.86
C ALA A 466 12.28 8.66 25.36
N THR A 467 11.46 8.12 26.26
CA THR A 467 11.75 8.15 27.70
C THR A 467 12.95 7.29 28.08
N ALA A 468 13.12 6.10 27.48
CA ALA A 468 14.31 5.27 27.70
C ALA A 468 15.61 5.95 27.22
N VAL A 469 15.56 6.63 26.07
CA VAL A 469 16.68 7.45 25.56
C VAL A 469 16.96 8.62 26.50
N GLY A 470 15.91 9.34 26.94
CA GLY A 470 16.04 10.44 27.90
C GLY A 470 16.60 10.01 29.26
N ALA A 471 16.18 8.84 29.77
CA ALA A 471 16.68 8.30 31.04
C ALA A 471 18.13 7.80 30.94
N ARG A 472 18.53 7.20 29.81
CA ARG A 472 19.96 6.89 29.55
C ARG A 472 20.79 8.17 29.49
N TRP A 473 20.23 9.24 28.94
CA TRP A 473 20.90 10.53 28.85
C TRP A 473 21.15 11.14 30.23
N SER A 474 20.11 11.26 31.07
CA SER A 474 20.24 11.81 32.42
C SER A 474 21.23 11.00 33.28
N ALA A 475 21.21 9.67 33.18
CA ALA A 475 22.16 8.81 33.88
C ALA A 475 23.62 8.98 33.39
N THR A 476 23.83 9.39 32.14
CA THR A 476 25.17 9.65 31.58
C THR A 476 25.68 11.03 32.01
N GLU A 477 24.81 12.04 32.09
CA GLU A 477 25.14 13.37 32.62
C GLU A 477 25.49 13.31 34.11
N GLU A 478 24.77 12.50 34.90
CA GLU A 478 25.03 12.33 36.33
C GLU A 478 26.41 11.69 36.57
N LYS A 479 26.76 10.64 35.81
CA LYS A 479 28.08 9.97 35.92
C LYS A 479 29.25 10.86 35.47
N THR A 480 29.06 11.71 34.45
CA THR A 480 30.11 12.64 34.00
C THR A 480 30.28 13.83 34.95
N CYS A 481 29.21 14.26 35.65
CA CYS A 481 29.31 15.25 36.72
C CYS A 481 30.02 14.70 37.97
N VAL A 482 29.71 13.47 38.41
CA VAL A 482 30.36 12.85 39.59
C VAL A 482 31.87 12.68 39.38
N LEU A 483 32.31 12.26 38.18
CA LEU A 483 33.74 12.13 37.85
C LEU A 483 34.50 13.48 37.77
N SER A 484 33.80 14.61 37.58
CA SER A 484 34.43 15.93 37.69
C SER A 484 34.54 16.40 39.14
N VAL A 485 33.61 16.02 40.01
CA VAL A 485 33.61 16.44 41.43
C VAL A 485 34.55 15.59 42.29
N GLU A 486 34.68 14.29 42.00
CA GLU A 486 35.60 13.40 42.73
C GLU A 486 37.09 13.70 42.48
N ASN A 487 37.41 14.40 41.39
CA ASN A 487 38.78 14.86 41.08
C ASN A 487 39.10 16.27 41.62
N ASP A 488 38.11 16.97 42.20
CA ASP A 488 38.27 18.29 42.82
C ASP A 488 38.27 18.24 44.35
N VAL A 489 38.31 17.05 44.96
CA VAL A 489 38.54 16.92 46.41
C VAL A 489 40.05 17.04 46.66
N PRO A 490 40.53 18.10 47.34
CA PRO A 490 41.91 18.13 47.78
C PRO A 490 42.11 17.00 48.78
N VAL A 491 42.98 16.05 48.45
CA VAL A 491 43.49 15.08 49.41
C VAL A 491 44.24 15.88 50.47
N GLU A 492 43.56 16.08 51.60
CA GLU A 492 44.13 16.67 52.81
C GLU A 492 45.28 15.77 53.25
N LYS A 493 46.47 16.36 53.35
CA LYS A 493 47.70 15.71 53.74
C LYS A 493 47.62 15.25 55.19
N ASP A 494 47.62 13.94 55.43
CA ASP A 494 48.21 13.41 56.65
C ASP A 494 49.74 13.35 56.49
N VAL A 495 50.46 14.16 57.27
CA VAL A 495 51.87 13.94 57.64
C VAL A 495 51.94 13.93 59.17
N PRO A 496 52.52 12.89 59.79
CA PRO A 496 52.48 12.65 61.23
C PRO A 496 53.60 13.36 61.99
N ALA A 497 53.51 13.36 63.32
CA ALA A 497 54.67 13.52 64.21
C ALA A 497 55.56 12.28 64.19
#